data_AF-A0A371GG18-F1
#
_entry.id   AF-A0A371GG18-F1
#
_cell.length_a   1.000
_cell.length_b   1.000
_cell.length_c   1.000
_cell.angle_alpha   90.00
_cell.angle_beta   90.00
_cell.angle_gamma   90.00
#
_symmetry.space_group_name_H-M   'P 1'
#
loop_
_entity.id
_entity.type
_entity.pdbx_description
1 polymer ?
#
loop_
_entity_poly.entity_id
_entity_poly.type
_entity_poly.pdbx_seq_one_letter_code
_entity_poly.pdbx_strand_id
1 'polypeptide(L)'
;MALNPSFIEKSQIFFRLVFVGCGLTNLTCFSLHVFCVVVLLINRYLSSSIMGEQLRLLKVIVVQGKRLVIRDFRSSDPYVVVKLGNQTAKTRVINCCLNPVWNEELSFTLTEPLRVLNLEVFDKDLLKADDKMGNTYLNLQPLLSAGRLKDILKVSSGETTLRKVKPDSENCLVRESSINCVNGEVVQNVWLRLRGVDSGELQLTIKLITSAASSI
;
A
#
# COMPACT_ATOMS: atom_id res chain seq x y z
N MET A 1 -20.33 -24.45 -7.69
CA MET A 1 -19.38 -23.66 -8.51
C MET A 1 -18.31 -24.63 -9.00
N ALA A 2 -18.41 -25.11 -10.24
CA ALA A 2 -17.44 -26.04 -10.80
C ALA A 2 -16.16 -25.28 -11.15
N LEU A 3 -14.99 -25.83 -10.80
CA LEU A 3 -13.71 -25.24 -11.18
C LEU A 3 -13.56 -25.32 -12.71
N ASN A 4 -13.02 -24.25 -13.30
CA ASN A 4 -12.77 -24.13 -14.74
C ASN A 4 -11.92 -25.33 -15.23
N PRO A 5 -12.30 -26.06 -16.29
CA PRO A 5 -11.56 -27.23 -16.77
C PRO A 5 -10.08 -26.96 -17.08
N SER A 6 -9.75 -25.75 -17.53
CA SER A 6 -8.36 -25.33 -17.78
C SER A 6 -7.50 -25.23 -16.51
N PHE A 7 -8.12 -25.06 -15.34
CA PHE A 7 -7.46 -25.02 -14.04
C PHE A 7 -7.11 -26.42 -13.52
N ILE A 8 -7.98 -27.40 -13.79
CA ILE A 8 -7.75 -28.81 -13.46
C ILE A 8 -6.58 -29.35 -14.30
N GLU A 9 -6.52 -28.99 -15.57
CA GLU A 9 -5.45 -29.43 -16.48
C GLU A 9 -4.09 -28.83 -16.11
N LYS A 10 -4.03 -27.52 -15.81
CA LYS A 10 -2.79 -26.84 -15.40
C LYS A 10 -2.26 -27.30 -14.04
N SER A 11 -3.15 -27.62 -13.10
CA SER A 11 -2.76 -28.17 -11.80
C SER A 11 -2.21 -29.59 -11.94
N GLN A 12 -2.82 -30.45 -12.78
CA GLN A 12 -2.26 -31.78 -13.08
C GLN A 12 -0.87 -31.72 -13.73
N ILE A 13 -0.62 -30.76 -14.62
CA ILE A 13 0.70 -30.56 -15.25
C ILE A 13 1.76 -30.14 -14.22
N PHE A 14 1.41 -29.25 -13.29
CA PHE A 14 2.33 -28.81 -12.23
C PHE A 14 2.67 -29.95 -11.25
N PHE A 15 1.67 -30.77 -10.88
CA PHE A 15 1.89 -32.00 -10.12
C PHE A 15 2.83 -32.96 -10.86
N ARG A 16 2.70 -33.08 -12.18
CA ARG A 16 3.59 -33.94 -12.98
C ARG A 16 5.03 -33.42 -13.01
N LEU A 17 5.26 -32.11 -13.07
CA LEU A 17 6.60 -31.52 -13.06
C LEU A 17 7.31 -31.62 -11.70
N VAL A 18 6.59 -31.41 -10.60
CA VAL A 18 7.18 -31.45 -9.24
C VAL A 18 7.65 -32.87 -8.87
N PHE A 19 6.93 -33.90 -9.32
CA PHE A 19 7.29 -35.29 -9.03
C PHE A 19 8.35 -35.87 -9.97
N VAL A 20 8.40 -35.44 -11.24
CA VAL A 20 9.39 -35.94 -12.21
C VAL A 20 10.81 -35.43 -11.91
N GLY A 21 10.96 -34.24 -11.32
CA GLY A 21 12.28 -33.68 -10.99
C GLY A 21 12.97 -34.28 -9.75
N CYS A 22 12.26 -35.03 -8.91
CA CYS A 22 12.78 -35.55 -7.64
C CYS A 22 13.13 -37.05 -7.65
N GLY A 23 12.97 -37.75 -8.77
CA GLY A 23 13.36 -39.18 -8.89
C GLY A 23 12.62 -40.14 -7.96
N LEU A 24 11.50 -39.73 -7.34
CA LEU A 24 10.75 -40.53 -6.38
C LEU A 24 9.76 -41.46 -7.12
N THR A 25 10.22 -42.66 -7.49
CA THR A 25 9.40 -43.68 -8.19
C THR A 25 8.69 -44.67 -7.28
N ASN A 26 8.87 -44.62 -5.96
CA ASN A 26 8.24 -45.57 -5.02
C ASN A 26 7.31 -44.88 -4.01
N LEU A 27 6.03 -44.81 -4.36
CA LEU A 27 4.93 -44.26 -3.55
C LEU A 27 4.19 -45.38 -2.82
N THR A 28 4.60 -45.75 -1.62
CA THR A 28 3.72 -46.51 -0.69
C THR A 28 3.74 -46.04 0.76
N CYS A 29 4.50 -45.01 1.13
CA CYS A 29 4.51 -44.53 2.52
C CYS A 29 4.74 -43.03 2.65
N PHE A 30 3.86 -42.22 2.05
CA PHE A 30 3.65 -40.88 2.57
C PHE A 30 2.28 -40.88 3.23
N SER A 31 2.27 -40.72 4.56
CA SER A 31 1.03 -40.62 5.33
C SER A 31 0.08 -39.63 4.64
N LEU A 32 -1.18 -40.02 4.49
CA LEU A 32 -2.23 -39.20 3.88
C LEU A 32 -2.28 -37.78 4.48
N HIS A 33 -1.84 -37.63 5.74
CA HIS A 33 -1.66 -36.35 6.41
C HIS A 33 -0.60 -35.46 5.76
N VAL A 34 0.57 -36.00 5.40
CA VAL A 34 1.66 -35.21 4.79
C VAL A 34 1.25 -34.75 3.39
N PHE A 35 0.61 -35.64 2.61
CA PHE A 35 0.05 -35.26 1.31
C PHE A 35 -1.03 -34.19 1.47
N CYS A 36 -1.94 -34.34 2.44
CA CYS A 36 -2.98 -33.35 2.70
C CYS A 36 -2.39 -31.99 3.12
N VAL A 37 -1.36 -31.96 3.98
CA VAL A 37 -0.69 -30.72 4.41
C VAL A 37 0.03 -30.07 3.24
N VAL A 38 0.76 -30.83 2.41
CA VAL A 38 1.45 -30.29 1.23
C VAL A 38 0.43 -29.77 0.21
N VAL A 39 -0.67 -30.48 -0.04
CA VAL A 39 -1.75 -30.02 -0.91
C VAL A 39 -2.43 -28.78 -0.35
N LEU A 40 -2.64 -28.67 0.97
CA LEU A 40 -3.20 -27.48 1.61
C LEU A 40 -2.24 -26.29 1.53
N LEU A 41 -0.93 -26.50 1.70
CA LEU A 41 0.08 -25.46 1.56
C LEU A 41 0.24 -25.02 0.11
N ILE A 42 0.23 -25.96 -0.84
CA ILE A 42 0.24 -25.70 -2.28
C ILE A 42 -1.05 -25.01 -2.69
N ASN A 43 -2.23 -25.44 -2.26
CA ASN A 43 -3.49 -24.76 -2.55
C ASN A 43 -3.58 -23.40 -1.87
N ARG A 44 -3.00 -23.20 -0.68
CA ARG A 44 -2.91 -21.88 -0.04
C ARG A 44 -1.93 -20.98 -0.79
N TYR A 45 -0.83 -21.53 -1.28
CA TYR A 45 0.16 -20.82 -2.09
C TYR A 45 -0.40 -20.46 -3.48
N LEU A 46 -1.01 -21.42 -4.18
CA LEU A 46 -1.73 -21.23 -5.44
C LEU A 46 -2.95 -20.34 -5.27
N SER A 47 -3.70 -20.44 -4.18
CA SER A 47 -4.78 -19.50 -3.89
C SER A 47 -4.21 -18.11 -3.67
N SER A 48 -3.03 -17.97 -3.04
CA SER A 48 -2.38 -16.66 -2.85
C SER A 48 -1.74 -16.09 -4.13
N SER A 49 -1.30 -16.93 -5.07
CA SER A 49 -0.71 -16.53 -6.35
C SER A 49 -1.74 -16.43 -7.49
N ILE A 50 -2.92 -17.02 -7.32
CA ILE A 50 -4.10 -16.92 -8.20
C ILE A 50 -5.23 -16.13 -7.48
N MET A 51 -4.88 -15.22 -6.56
CA MET A 51 -5.81 -14.13 -6.25
C MET A 51 -5.78 -13.20 -7.44
N GLY A 52 -6.74 -13.37 -8.36
CA GLY A 52 -7.00 -12.44 -9.45
C GLY A 52 -6.99 -11.01 -8.93
N GLU A 53 -6.42 -10.11 -9.73
CA GLU A 53 -6.26 -8.67 -9.51
C GLU A 53 -7.30 -8.11 -8.51
N GLN A 54 -6.99 -8.20 -7.22
CA GLN A 54 -7.92 -7.74 -6.20
C GLN A 54 -7.75 -6.22 -6.21
N LEU A 55 -8.60 -5.55 -6.99
CA LEU A 55 -8.61 -4.10 -7.08
C LEU A 55 -8.95 -3.56 -5.69
N ARG A 56 -7.96 -2.94 -5.05
CA ARG A 56 -8.11 -2.31 -3.74
C ARG A 56 -8.10 -0.82 -3.93
N LEU A 57 -8.92 -0.11 -3.18
CA LEU A 57 -8.96 1.34 -3.20
C LEU A 57 -8.04 1.87 -2.09
N LEU A 58 -7.08 2.70 -2.48
CA LEU A 58 -6.22 3.44 -1.56
C LEU A 58 -6.72 4.87 -1.49
N LYS A 59 -7.19 5.27 -0.31
CA LYS A 59 -7.48 6.67 -0.01
C LYS A 59 -6.29 7.29 0.68
N VAL A 60 -5.78 8.37 0.13
CA VAL A 60 -4.67 9.16 0.66
C VAL A 60 -5.22 10.51 1.06
N ILE A 61 -5.33 10.74 2.36
CA ILE A 61 -5.72 12.03 2.91
C ILE A 61 -4.45 12.81 3.20
N VAL A 62 -4.22 13.87 2.42
CA VAL A 62 -3.16 14.83 2.67
C VAL A 62 -3.66 15.82 3.73
N VAL A 63 -3.20 15.66 4.97
CA VAL A 63 -3.73 16.40 6.13
C VAL A 63 -3.13 17.80 6.17
N GLN A 64 -1.81 17.89 6.38
CA GLN A 64 -1.11 19.16 6.53
C GLN A 64 0.38 19.06 6.22
N GLY A 65 1.00 20.21 5.93
CA GLY A 65 2.44 20.41 5.89
C GLY A 65 2.90 21.17 7.14
N LYS A 66 4.13 20.94 7.60
CA LYS A 66 4.75 21.71 8.68
C LYS A 66 6.14 22.17 8.30
N ARG A 67 6.43 23.44 8.62
CA ARG A 67 7.73 24.09 8.39
C ARG A 67 8.25 23.82 6.98
N LEU A 68 7.40 24.04 5.98
CA LEU A 68 7.82 23.90 4.59
C LEU A 68 8.87 24.97 4.26
N VAL A 69 9.76 24.64 3.32
CA VAL A 69 10.79 25.56 2.86
C VAL A 69 10.17 26.80 2.22
N ILE A 70 10.80 27.96 2.37
CA ILE A 70 10.40 29.19 1.68
C ILE A 70 10.97 29.15 0.26
N ARG A 71 10.15 29.41 -0.75
CA ARG A 71 10.60 29.59 -2.14
C ARG A 71 10.31 30.99 -2.69
N ASP A 72 9.34 31.71 -2.14
CA ASP A 72 9.16 33.15 -2.41
C ASP A 72 9.93 34.06 -1.44
N PHE A 73 9.65 35.37 -1.48
CA PHE A 73 10.29 36.36 -0.62
C PHE A 73 10.12 36.10 0.89
N ARG A 74 8.92 35.66 1.31
CA ARG A 74 8.56 35.48 2.73
C ARG A 74 7.73 34.24 3.02
N SER A 75 7.21 33.57 1.99
CA SER A 75 6.31 32.42 2.12
C SER A 75 6.42 31.53 0.88
N SER A 76 5.47 30.61 0.74
CA SER A 76 5.15 29.86 -0.46
C SER A 76 3.65 29.65 -0.54
N ASP A 77 3.18 29.25 -1.72
CA ASP A 77 1.84 28.81 -2.09
C ASP A 77 1.81 27.28 -2.33
N PRO A 78 1.98 26.44 -1.29
CA PRO A 78 2.24 25.03 -1.47
C PRO A 78 1.02 24.21 -1.93
N TYR A 79 1.29 23.23 -2.79
CA TYR A 79 0.41 22.10 -3.09
C TYR A 79 1.20 20.79 -3.18
N VAL A 80 0.50 19.65 -3.04
CA VAL A 80 1.13 18.32 -3.06
C VAL A 80 0.69 17.56 -4.29
N VAL A 81 1.65 17.02 -5.04
CA VAL A 81 1.45 16.05 -6.11
C VAL A 81 1.65 14.65 -5.53
N VAL A 82 0.63 13.81 -5.61
CA VAL A 82 0.66 12.42 -5.12
C VAL A 82 0.64 11.48 -6.33
N LYS A 83 1.60 10.55 -6.39
CA LYS A 83 1.78 9.62 -7.50
C LYS A 83 1.80 8.18 -7.02
N LEU A 84 1.01 7.33 -7.69
CA LEU A 84 0.98 5.88 -7.48
C LEU A 84 0.99 5.17 -8.85
N GLY A 85 2.16 4.66 -9.25
CA GLY A 85 2.35 4.13 -10.60
C GLY A 85 2.07 5.21 -11.65
N ASN A 86 1.12 4.95 -12.56
CA ASN A 86 0.71 5.90 -13.60
C ASN A 86 -0.37 6.88 -13.14
N GLN A 87 -0.92 6.72 -11.94
CA GLN A 87 -1.95 7.61 -11.40
C GLN A 87 -1.28 8.81 -10.70
N THR A 88 -1.74 10.01 -11.03
CA THR A 88 -1.29 11.26 -10.42
C THR A 88 -2.51 12.09 -10.01
N ALA A 89 -2.51 12.58 -8.78
CA ALA A 89 -3.48 13.55 -8.28
C ALA A 89 -2.77 14.69 -7.57
N LYS A 90 -3.44 15.84 -7.44
CA LYS A 90 -2.88 17.04 -6.81
C LYS A 90 -3.87 17.59 -5.80
N THR A 91 -3.36 18.15 -4.71
CA THR A 91 -4.19 18.93 -3.78
C THR A 91 -4.48 20.32 -4.33
N ARG A 92 -5.40 21.04 -3.69
CA ARG A 92 -5.48 22.49 -3.83
C ARG A 92 -4.20 23.18 -3.38
N VAL A 93 -4.01 24.39 -3.90
CA VAL A 93 -2.98 25.34 -3.48
C VAL A 93 -3.47 26.07 -2.23
N ILE A 94 -2.58 26.29 -1.25
CA ILE A 94 -2.86 27.15 -0.09
C ILE A 94 -1.88 28.31 -0.13
N ASN A 95 -2.39 29.52 -0.35
CA ASN A 95 -1.53 30.68 -0.58
C ASN A 95 -0.87 31.16 0.71
N CYS A 96 0.36 31.64 0.58
CA CYS A 96 1.15 32.35 1.59
C CYS A 96 1.20 31.60 2.93
N CYS A 97 1.47 30.29 2.90
CA CYS A 97 1.47 29.46 4.10
C CYS A 97 2.53 28.36 4.08
N LEU A 98 3.41 28.33 5.09
CA LEU A 98 4.42 27.28 5.29
C LEU A 98 3.95 26.14 6.22
N ASN A 99 2.74 26.25 6.77
CA ASN A 99 2.08 25.21 7.56
C ASN A 99 0.66 24.94 7.02
N PRO A 100 0.53 24.60 5.73
CA PRO A 100 -0.75 24.45 5.06
C PRO A 100 -1.56 23.28 5.64
N VAL A 101 -2.87 23.45 5.77
CA VAL A 101 -3.80 22.38 6.16
C VAL A 101 -4.73 22.09 4.98
N TRP A 102 -4.43 21.02 4.24
CA TRP A 102 -5.20 20.63 3.06
C TRP A 102 -6.43 19.80 3.44
N ASN A 103 -6.31 18.82 4.33
CA ASN A 103 -7.39 17.86 4.63
C ASN A 103 -8.09 17.34 3.37
N GLU A 104 -7.31 16.98 2.34
CA GLU A 104 -7.83 16.61 1.03
C GLU A 104 -7.66 15.12 0.78
N GLU A 105 -8.76 14.44 0.44
CA GLU A 105 -8.79 13.00 0.16
C GLU A 105 -8.60 12.75 -1.33
N LEU A 106 -7.55 12.01 -1.68
CA LEU A 106 -7.23 11.58 -3.04
C LEU A 106 -7.37 10.06 -3.12
N SER A 107 -8.07 9.57 -4.14
CA SER A 107 -8.35 8.13 -4.30
C SER A 107 -7.54 7.53 -5.44
N PHE A 108 -6.94 6.36 -5.19
CA PHE A 108 -6.12 5.64 -6.15
C PHE A 108 -6.49 4.15 -6.18
N THR A 109 -6.44 3.54 -7.35
CA THR A 109 -6.59 2.09 -7.51
C THR A 109 -5.24 1.41 -7.29
N LEU A 110 -5.18 0.44 -6.39
CA LEU A 110 -4.00 -0.39 -6.19
C LEU A 110 -4.00 -1.55 -7.17
N THR A 111 -3.01 -1.54 -8.06
CA THR A 111 -2.67 -2.67 -8.92
C THR A 111 -1.33 -3.23 -8.46
N GLU A 112 -1.27 -4.50 -8.05
CA GLU A 112 0.01 -5.14 -7.73
C GLU A 112 0.84 -5.24 -9.04
N PRO A 113 2.15 -4.92 -9.00
CA PRO A 113 3.03 -4.93 -7.84
C PRO A 113 3.31 -3.55 -7.22
N LEU A 114 2.51 -2.49 -7.45
CA LEU A 114 2.82 -1.14 -6.96
C LEU A 114 3.00 -1.08 -5.43
N ARG A 115 4.18 -0.64 -4.98
CA ARG A 115 4.56 -0.66 -3.54
C ARG A 115 4.87 0.70 -2.94
N VAL A 116 5.03 1.74 -3.76
CA VAL A 116 5.54 3.02 -3.28
C VAL A 116 4.59 4.14 -3.69
N LEU A 117 4.15 4.91 -2.71
CA LEU A 117 3.42 6.16 -2.90
C LEU A 117 4.43 7.31 -2.86
N ASN A 118 4.55 8.05 -3.97
CA ASN A 118 5.46 9.20 -4.05
C ASN A 118 4.67 10.49 -3.81
N LEU A 119 5.27 11.41 -3.05
CA LEU A 119 4.72 12.72 -2.80
C LEU A 119 5.77 13.79 -3.12
N GLU A 120 5.36 14.82 -3.83
CA GLU A 120 6.20 15.96 -4.17
C GLU A 120 5.45 17.24 -3.82
N VAL A 121 6.12 18.16 -3.13
CA VAL A 121 5.55 19.45 -2.76
C VAL A 121 6.09 20.51 -3.72
N PHE A 122 5.22 21.39 -4.18
CA PHE A 122 5.55 22.47 -5.10
C PHE A 122 4.99 23.78 -4.60
N ASP A 123 5.70 24.86 -4.91
CA ASP A 123 5.25 26.23 -4.76
C ASP A 123 4.55 26.68 -6.05
N LYS A 124 3.35 27.24 -5.95
CA LYS A 124 2.58 27.66 -7.12
C LYS A 124 2.98 29.07 -7.54
N ASP A 125 3.61 29.17 -8.71
CA ASP A 125 3.91 30.45 -9.34
C ASP A 125 2.91 30.81 -10.44
N LEU A 126 2.55 32.10 -10.54
CA LEU A 126 1.66 32.60 -11.58
C LEU A 126 2.38 32.85 -12.92
N LEU A 127 3.64 33.28 -12.86
CA LEU A 127 4.40 33.78 -14.03
C LEU A 127 5.60 32.90 -14.40
N LYS A 128 5.90 31.88 -13.59
CA LYS A 128 7.06 31.01 -13.74
C LYS A 128 6.65 29.55 -13.57
N ALA A 129 7.58 28.64 -13.84
CA ALA A 129 7.41 27.25 -13.49
C ALA A 129 7.42 27.10 -11.96
N ASP A 130 6.53 26.26 -11.45
CA ASP A 130 6.37 25.97 -10.02
C ASP A 130 7.66 25.42 -9.39
N ASP A 131 8.11 26.01 -8.29
CA ASP A 131 9.34 25.64 -7.60
C ASP A 131 9.17 24.36 -6.74
N LYS A 132 10.16 23.47 -6.79
CA LYS A 132 10.12 22.22 -6.01
C LYS A 132 10.44 22.47 -4.53
N MET A 133 9.52 22.12 -3.64
CA MET A 133 9.63 22.27 -2.18
C MET A 133 10.01 20.97 -1.46
N GLY A 134 10.49 19.97 -2.19
CA GLY A 134 10.96 18.69 -1.66
C GLY A 134 10.10 17.51 -2.07
N ASN A 135 10.59 16.31 -1.79
CA ASN A 135 9.86 15.07 -2.08
C ASN A 135 9.94 14.07 -0.92
N THR A 136 9.02 13.12 -0.89
CA THR A 136 9.05 12.02 0.05
C THR A 136 8.36 10.79 -0.56
N TYR A 137 8.49 9.64 0.10
CA TYR A 137 7.76 8.44 -0.30
C TYR A 137 7.27 7.67 0.91
N LEU A 138 6.26 6.83 0.69
CA LEU A 138 5.76 5.85 1.64
C LEU A 138 5.76 4.47 1.00
N ASN A 139 6.44 3.51 1.63
CA ASN A 139 6.32 2.10 1.27
C ASN A 139 4.98 1.57 1.78
N LEU A 140 4.13 1.12 0.86
CA LEU A 140 2.81 0.58 1.13
C LEU A 140 2.85 -0.90 1.54
N GLN A 141 3.97 -1.61 1.42
CA GLN A 141 4.05 -3.03 1.80
C GLN A 141 3.58 -3.32 3.22
N PRO A 142 4.01 -2.58 4.27
CA PRO A 142 3.52 -2.81 5.63
C PRO A 142 1.99 -2.71 5.73
N LEU A 143 1.39 -1.74 5.04
CA LEU A 143 -0.06 -1.53 4.98
C LEU A 143 -0.77 -2.67 4.23
N LEU A 144 -0.24 -3.06 3.07
CA LEU A 144 -0.80 -4.15 2.26
C LEU A 144 -0.73 -5.50 3.00
N SER A 145 0.40 -5.79 3.66
CA SER A 145 0.57 -6.98 4.50
C SER A 145 -0.40 -6.99 5.68
N ALA A 146 -0.60 -5.85 6.34
CA ALA A 146 -1.59 -5.71 7.41
C ALA A 146 -3.01 -5.95 6.88
N GLY A 147 -3.34 -5.44 5.69
CA GLY A 147 -4.60 -5.74 5.01
C GLY A 147 -4.82 -7.22 4.74
N ARG A 148 -3.81 -7.91 4.20
CA ARG A 148 -3.88 -9.38 4.00
C ARG A 148 -4.07 -10.14 5.31
N LEU A 149 -3.36 -9.73 6.37
CA LEU A 149 -3.50 -10.31 7.70
C LEU A 149 -4.92 -10.11 8.26
N LYS A 150 -5.48 -8.91 8.10
CA LYS A 150 -6.86 -8.59 8.50
C LYS A 150 -7.88 -9.48 7.77
N ASP A 151 -7.71 -9.69 6.47
CA ASP A 151 -8.60 -10.56 5.68
C ASP A 151 -8.50 -12.03 6.13
N ILE A 152 -7.28 -12.52 6.45
CA ILE A 152 -7.06 -13.89 6.97
C ILE A 152 -7.68 -14.08 8.36
N LEU A 153 -7.51 -13.11 9.24
CA LEU A 153 -8.00 -13.18 10.62
C LEU A 153 -9.49 -12.82 10.75
N LYS A 154 -10.14 -12.38 9.65
CA LYS A 154 -11.53 -11.93 9.62
C LYS A 154 -11.82 -10.88 10.71
N VAL A 155 -10.88 -9.96 10.95
CA VAL A 155 -11.05 -8.89 11.93
C VAL A 155 -12.11 -7.92 11.40
N SER A 156 -13.31 -8.01 11.94
CA SER A 156 -14.49 -7.25 11.52
C SER A 156 -15.02 -6.28 12.57
N SER A 157 -14.61 -6.43 13.84
CA SER A 157 -15.13 -5.64 14.95
C SER A 157 -14.02 -5.22 15.92
N GLY A 158 -14.05 -3.94 16.32
CA GLY A 158 -13.09 -3.34 17.26
C GLY A 158 -11.90 -2.65 16.58
N GLU A 159 -11.31 -1.69 17.29
CA GLU A 159 -10.01 -1.12 16.92
C GLU A 159 -8.89 -2.09 17.31
N THR A 160 -8.04 -2.47 16.37
CA THR A 160 -6.89 -3.34 16.65
C THR A 160 -5.65 -2.82 15.91
N THR A 161 -4.55 -2.64 16.63
CA THR A 161 -3.25 -2.36 16.01
C THR A 161 -2.70 -3.61 15.36
N LEU A 162 -2.57 -3.59 14.03
CA LEU A 162 -2.06 -4.71 13.24
C LEU A 162 -0.53 -4.69 13.15
N ARG A 163 0.07 -3.49 13.10
CA ARG A 163 1.52 -3.31 12.93
C ARG A 163 1.95 -1.92 13.38
N LYS A 164 3.18 -1.82 13.84
CA LYS A 164 3.90 -0.55 14.03
C LYS A 164 5.09 -0.47 13.07
N VAL A 165 5.37 0.72 12.55
CA VAL A 165 6.48 1.02 11.65
C VAL A 165 7.29 2.14 12.27
N LYS A 166 8.56 1.89 12.57
CA LYS A 166 9.46 2.86 13.19
C LYS A 166 10.26 3.60 12.10
N PRO A 167 10.70 4.84 12.37
CA PRO A 167 11.72 5.50 11.56
C PRO A 167 12.99 4.66 11.45
N ASP A 168 13.58 4.61 10.26
CA ASP A 168 14.87 3.97 9.97
C ASP A 168 15.61 4.75 8.86
N SER A 169 16.79 4.27 8.43
CA SER A 169 17.59 4.93 7.38
C SER A 169 16.98 4.83 5.98
N GLU A 170 16.07 3.88 5.75
CA GLU A 170 15.52 3.53 4.44
C GLU A 170 14.11 4.08 4.22
N ASN A 171 13.53 4.72 5.23
CA ASN A 171 12.19 5.31 5.18
C ASN A 171 12.21 6.80 5.52
N CYS A 172 11.06 7.45 5.38
CA CYS A 172 10.93 8.89 5.62
C CYS A 172 10.09 9.23 6.83
N LEU A 173 9.79 8.27 7.69
CA LEU A 173 8.99 8.51 8.88
C LEU A 173 9.75 9.41 9.86
N VAL A 174 9.08 10.45 10.34
CA VAL A 174 9.60 11.34 11.39
C VAL A 174 9.39 10.72 12.78
N ARG A 175 8.39 9.86 12.92
CA ARG A 175 7.98 9.21 14.18
C ARG A 175 7.35 7.85 13.91
N GLU A 176 7.19 7.04 14.96
CA GLU A 176 6.49 5.76 14.86
C GLU A 176 5.08 5.94 14.28
N SER A 177 4.75 5.09 13.30
CA SER A 177 3.44 5.02 12.65
C SER A 177 2.78 3.70 13.02
N SER A 178 1.51 3.76 13.44
CA SER A 178 0.69 2.57 13.71
C SER A 178 -0.26 2.33 12.54
N ILE A 179 -0.39 1.07 12.16
CA ILE A 179 -1.36 0.56 11.20
C ILE A 179 -2.44 -0.15 12.00
N ASN A 180 -3.64 0.41 11.99
CA ASN A 180 -4.78 -0.07 12.76
C ASN A 180 -5.86 -0.60 11.82
N CYS A 181 -6.61 -1.59 12.26
CA CYS A 181 -7.90 -1.93 11.69
C CYS A 181 -8.98 -1.19 12.48
N VAL A 182 -9.76 -0.34 11.82
CA VAL A 182 -10.87 0.41 12.42
C VAL A 182 -12.09 0.20 11.55
N ASN A 183 -13.15 -0.39 12.10
CA ASN A 183 -14.42 -0.66 11.39
C ASN A 183 -14.21 -1.45 10.07
N GLY A 184 -13.27 -2.38 10.05
CA GLY A 184 -12.92 -3.17 8.87
C GLY A 184 -12.04 -2.45 7.83
N GLU A 185 -11.69 -1.18 8.05
CA GLU A 185 -10.74 -0.44 7.22
C GLU A 185 -9.33 -0.51 7.82
N VAL A 186 -8.31 -0.70 6.98
CA VAL A 186 -6.92 -0.61 7.45
C VAL A 186 -6.44 0.82 7.27
N VAL A 187 -6.10 1.47 8.39
CA VAL A 187 -5.75 2.88 8.47
C VAL A 187 -4.33 3.05 9.00
N GLN A 188 -3.55 3.91 8.36
CA GLN A 188 -2.21 4.28 8.80
C GLN A 188 -2.04 5.79 8.82
N ASN A 189 -1.61 6.32 9.96
CA ASN A 189 -1.25 7.73 10.09
C ASN A 189 0.28 7.86 10.02
N VAL A 190 0.79 8.75 9.17
CA VAL A 190 2.23 8.96 8.99
C VAL A 190 2.59 10.43 9.04
N TRP A 191 3.81 10.68 9.51
CA TRP A 191 4.50 11.94 9.35
C TRP A 191 5.77 11.67 8.57
N LEU A 192 5.90 12.31 7.41
CA LEU A 192 6.99 12.07 6.48
C LEU A 192 7.88 13.30 6.36
N ARG A 193 9.20 13.13 6.46
CA ARG A 193 10.17 14.18 6.19
C ARG A 193 10.31 14.39 4.69
N LEU A 194 10.34 15.66 4.27
CA LEU A 194 10.70 16.02 2.91
C LEU A 194 12.23 15.92 2.72
N ARG A 195 12.64 15.37 1.59
CA ARG A 195 14.03 15.25 1.16
C ARG A 195 14.36 16.27 0.07
N GLY A 196 15.65 16.57 -0.05
CA GLY A 196 16.16 17.55 -1.02
C GLY A 196 15.88 19.01 -0.64
N VAL A 197 15.49 19.25 0.62
CA VAL A 197 15.21 20.56 1.20
C VAL A 197 15.61 20.58 2.68
N ASP A 198 15.90 21.76 3.22
CA ASP A 198 16.39 21.94 4.59
C ASP A 198 15.32 21.70 5.67
N SER A 199 14.04 21.83 5.29
CA SER A 199 12.91 21.68 6.19
C SER A 199 11.66 21.23 5.45
N GLY A 200 10.72 20.67 6.21
CA GLY A 200 9.41 20.28 5.70
C GLY A 200 9.00 18.89 6.15
N GLU A 201 7.80 18.79 6.67
CA GLU A 201 7.15 17.53 7.04
C GLU A 201 5.74 17.48 6.46
N LEU A 202 5.29 16.31 6.03
CA LEU A 202 3.92 16.05 5.58
C LEU A 202 3.22 15.07 6.52
N GLN A 203 2.02 15.42 6.96
CA GLN A 203 1.12 14.50 7.63
C GLN A 203 0.13 13.90 6.64
N LEU A 204 0.04 12.57 6.63
CA LEU A 204 -0.93 11.84 5.80
C LEU A 204 -1.72 10.84 6.66
N THR A 205 -2.95 10.59 6.25
CA THR A 205 -3.74 9.42 6.67
C THR A 205 -4.00 8.56 5.45
N ILE A 206 -3.62 7.30 5.51
CA ILE A 206 -3.77 6.35 4.42
C ILE A 206 -4.81 5.33 4.84
N LYS A 207 -5.84 5.14 4.02
CA LYS A 207 -6.87 4.12 4.25
C LYS A 207 -6.88 3.15 3.09
N LEU A 208 -6.89 1.88 3.44
CA LEU A 208 -6.95 0.78 2.50
C LEU A 208 -8.33 0.14 2.60
N ILE A 209 -9.12 0.36 1.55
CA ILE A 209 -10.46 -0.18 1.42
C ILE A 209 -10.36 -1.42 0.55
N THR A 210 -10.71 -2.56 1.14
CA THR A 210 -10.96 -3.77 0.38
C THR A 210 -12.41 -3.67 -0.11
N SER A 211 -12.62 -3.53 -1.42
CA SER A 211 -13.96 -3.79 -1.96
C SER A 211 -14.28 -5.23 -1.62
N ALA A 212 -15.31 -5.44 -0.80
CA ALA A 212 -15.95 -6.74 -0.77
C ALA A 212 -16.36 -6.99 -2.22
N ALA A 213 -15.88 -8.08 -2.82
CA ALA A 213 -16.45 -8.54 -4.07
C ALA A 213 -17.97 -8.55 -3.85
N SER A 214 -18.67 -7.66 -4.55
CA SER A 214 -20.12 -7.60 -4.54
C SER A 214 -20.57 -9.03 -4.79
N SER A 215 -21.28 -9.59 -3.81
CA SER A 215 -21.89 -10.90 -3.96
C SER A 215 -22.91 -10.75 -5.09
N ILE A 216 -22.56 -11.25 -6.27
CA ILE A 216 -23.46 -11.42 -7.41
C ILE A 216 -23.54 -12.91 -7.66
#